data_AF-A0A2V6T7K4-F1
#
_entry.id   AF-A0A2V6T7K4-F1
#
_cell.length_a   1.000
_cell.length_b   1.000
_cell.length_c   1.000
_cell.angle_alpha   90.00
_cell.angle_beta   90.00
_cell.angle_gamma   90.00
#
_symmetry.space_group_name_H-M   'P 1'
#
loop_
_entity.id
_entity.type
_entity.pdbx_description
1 polymer ?
#
loop_
_entity_poly.entity_id
_entity_poly.type
_entity_poly.pdbx_seq_one_letter_code
_entity_poly.pdbx_strand_id
1 'polypeptide(L)'
;MAVHEVRAALREPRTLRGRRGRGRAGPGGGGALWSQERASFHGRFVSFQDVFCRPLPAARRIPIIVGGDTKAAARRAGRLGDGYFPARPASAELVDEMRRAAEAAGRNPADIELTLAAPAEPAEIEKLARQGVARVSSAAGLPAQVRTPEDVLRYGKEMIARFR
;
A
#
# COMPACT_ATOMS: atom_id res chain seq x y z
N MET A 1 -19.97 -10.19 -12.75
CA MET A 1 -18.57 -9.70 -12.86
C MET A 1 -17.67 -10.67 -12.13
N ALA A 2 -16.83 -11.38 -12.87
CA ALA A 2 -16.00 -12.46 -12.34
C ALA A 2 -14.79 -11.88 -11.58
N VAL A 3 -14.72 -12.19 -10.29
CA VAL A 3 -13.54 -11.95 -9.45
C VAL A 3 -12.51 -13.00 -9.84
N HIS A 4 -11.43 -12.60 -10.51
CA HIS A 4 -10.29 -13.49 -10.75
C HIS A 4 -9.53 -13.69 -9.44
N GLU A 5 -9.97 -14.66 -8.66
CA GLU A 5 -9.28 -15.18 -7.49
C GLU A 5 -8.11 -16.07 -7.98
N VAL A 6 -6.89 -15.54 -7.98
CA VAL A 6 -5.69 -16.35 -8.26
C VAL A 6 -5.38 -17.19 -7.02
N ARG A 7 -6.01 -18.36 -6.92
CA ARG A 7 -5.56 -19.45 -6.04
C ARG A 7 -4.35 -20.14 -6.68
N ALA A 8 -3.15 -19.75 -6.27
CA ALA A 8 -1.95 -20.51 -6.59
C ALA A 8 -1.95 -21.82 -5.76
N ALA A 9 -2.24 -22.94 -6.42
CA ALA A 9 -2.07 -24.27 -5.88
C ALA A 9 -0.57 -24.56 -5.69
N LEU A 10 -0.11 -24.60 -4.44
CA LEU A 10 1.25 -25.02 -4.10
C LEU A 10 1.33 -26.55 -4.12
N ARG A 11 1.81 -27.11 -5.23
CA ARG A 11 2.44 -28.44 -5.24
C ARG A 11 3.92 -28.25 -4.92
N GLU A 12 4.42 -28.96 -3.92
CA GLU A 12 5.84 -28.98 -3.57
C GLU A 12 6.71 -29.48 -4.74
N PRO A 13 7.97 -29.00 -4.81
CA PRO A 13 9.04 -29.94 -4.48
C PRO A 13 10.22 -29.35 -3.69
N ARG A 14 10.60 -30.13 -2.66
CA ARG A 14 11.97 -30.55 -2.28
C ARG A 14 13.09 -29.50 -2.28
N THR A 15 13.42 -29.11 -1.05
CA THR A 15 14.75 -28.79 -0.49
C THR A 15 15.94 -28.73 -1.46
N LEU A 16 16.59 -27.57 -1.53
CA LEU A 16 18.04 -27.47 -1.71
C LEU A 16 18.62 -26.57 -0.62
N ARG A 17 19.42 -27.19 0.23
CA ARG A 17 20.04 -26.62 1.42
C ARG A 17 21.34 -25.94 1.00
N GLY A 18 21.39 -24.61 1.05
CA GLY A 18 22.56 -23.80 0.71
C GLY A 18 22.90 -22.76 1.78
N ARG A 19 24.20 -22.68 2.09
CA ARG A 19 24.91 -21.92 3.15
C ARG A 19 24.27 -20.62 3.68
N ARG A 20 24.12 -20.54 5.01
CA ARG A 20 23.53 -19.42 5.77
C ARG A 20 24.38 -18.14 5.70
N GLY A 21 23.92 -17.15 4.95
CA GLY A 21 24.33 -15.75 5.13
C GLY A 21 23.41 -15.07 6.16
N ARG A 22 23.97 -14.56 7.25
CA ARG A 22 23.22 -13.79 8.27
C ARG A 22 22.83 -12.43 7.68
N GLY A 23 21.55 -12.20 7.41
CA GLY A 23 21.01 -10.90 7.02
C GLY A 23 20.40 -10.17 8.21
N ARG A 24 20.83 -8.92 8.44
CA ARG A 24 20.17 -7.92 9.31
C ARG A 24 18.68 -7.78 8.95
N ALA A 25 17.88 -7.26 9.88
CA ALA A 25 16.47 -6.90 9.63
C ALA A 25 16.36 -6.03 8.36
N GLY A 26 16.03 -6.69 7.26
CA GLY A 26 15.89 -6.12 5.93
C GLY A 26 14.42 -6.07 5.54
N PRO A 27 14.09 -5.45 4.39
CA PRO A 27 12.73 -5.47 3.88
C PRO A 27 12.24 -6.92 3.71
N GLY A 28 10.94 -7.15 3.89
CA GLY A 28 10.34 -8.48 3.65
C GLY A 28 10.62 -8.99 2.23
N GLY A 29 10.34 -10.27 1.96
CA GLY A 29 10.78 -10.96 0.73
C GLY A 29 10.58 -10.20 -0.60
N GLY A 30 9.50 -9.44 -0.76
CA GLY A 30 9.29 -8.59 -1.93
C GLY A 30 10.35 -7.48 -2.07
N GLY A 31 10.70 -6.77 -1.00
CA GLY A 31 11.71 -5.72 -1.07
C GLY A 31 13.12 -6.26 -1.31
N ALA A 32 13.45 -7.48 -0.85
CA ALA A 32 14.68 -8.15 -1.24
C ALA A 32 14.72 -8.44 -2.76
N LEU A 33 13.58 -8.86 -3.33
CA LEU A 33 13.46 -9.22 -4.73
C LEU A 33 13.60 -8.03 -5.69
N TRP A 34 13.13 -6.84 -5.30
CA TRP A 34 13.12 -5.64 -6.15
C TRP A 34 14.35 -4.75 -6.01
N SER A 35 15.18 -4.98 -4.97
CA SER A 35 16.35 -4.15 -4.67
C SER A 35 17.67 -4.75 -5.16
N GLN A 36 17.69 -6.04 -5.52
CA GLN A 36 18.91 -6.78 -5.86
C GLN A 36 18.80 -7.42 -7.24
N GLU A 37 19.89 -7.45 -8.01
CA GLU A 37 19.94 -8.20 -9.27
C GLU A 37 19.76 -9.70 -9.04
N ARG A 38 20.39 -10.23 -7.98
CA ARG A 38 20.29 -11.62 -7.53
C ARG A 38 19.93 -11.62 -6.05
N ALA A 39 18.69 -11.96 -5.73
CA ALA A 39 18.12 -11.85 -4.40
C ALA A 39 18.04 -13.20 -3.69
N SER A 40 18.29 -13.18 -2.38
CA SER A 40 18.03 -14.29 -1.48
C SER A 40 17.27 -13.80 -0.25
N PHE A 41 16.25 -14.53 0.19
CA PHE A 41 15.45 -14.21 1.37
C PHE A 41 15.03 -15.48 2.09
N HIS A 42 15.09 -15.47 3.41
CA HIS A 42 14.73 -16.62 4.24
C HIS A 42 13.77 -16.15 5.34
N GLY A 43 12.48 -16.23 5.06
CA GLY A 43 11.41 -15.92 5.99
C GLY A 43 10.66 -17.16 6.45
N ARG A 44 9.78 -16.97 7.44
CA ARG A 44 8.93 -18.04 7.98
C ARG A 44 7.96 -18.61 6.94
N PHE A 45 7.40 -17.75 6.09
CA PHE A 45 6.33 -18.13 5.14
C PHE A 45 6.82 -18.23 3.69
N VAL A 46 7.90 -17.51 3.36
CA VAL A 46 8.48 -17.47 2.02
C VAL A 46 9.99 -17.54 2.17
N SER A 47 10.63 -18.37 1.36
CA SER A 47 12.08 -18.49 1.27
C SER A 47 12.47 -18.69 -0.19
N PHE A 48 13.54 -18.03 -0.62
CA PHE A 48 14.12 -18.20 -1.95
C PHE A 48 15.63 -17.91 -1.91
N GLN A 49 16.36 -18.52 -2.84
CA GLN A 49 17.80 -18.37 -2.95
C GLN A 49 18.17 -18.06 -4.40
N ASP A 50 19.00 -17.04 -4.58
CA ASP A 50 19.63 -16.69 -5.86
C ASP A 50 18.66 -16.48 -7.03
N VAL A 51 17.52 -15.85 -6.76
CA VAL A 51 16.48 -15.56 -7.76
C VAL A 51 16.68 -14.17 -8.38
N PHE A 52 16.22 -14.03 -9.62
CA PHE A 52 16.28 -12.79 -10.39
C PHE A 52 14.85 -12.28 -10.64
N CYS A 53 14.64 -10.97 -10.53
CA CYS A 53 13.39 -10.32 -10.90
C CYS A 53 13.68 -9.29 -11.99
N ARG A 54 13.07 -9.45 -13.17
CA ARG A 54 13.25 -8.54 -14.29
C ARG A 54 11.92 -8.21 -14.98
N PRO A 55 11.71 -6.96 -15.42
CA PRO A 55 12.58 -5.81 -15.17
C PRO A 55 12.56 -5.39 -13.70
N LEU A 56 13.66 -4.81 -13.21
CA LEU A 56 13.70 -4.24 -11.87
C LEU A 56 13.03 -2.86 -11.88
N PRO A 57 12.35 -2.47 -10.79
CA PRO A 57 11.81 -1.11 -10.68
C PRO A 57 12.92 -0.08 -10.79
N ALA A 58 12.65 1.03 -11.48
CA ALA A 58 13.64 2.10 -11.67
C ALA A 58 14.19 2.63 -10.34
N ALA A 59 13.33 2.78 -9.34
CA ALA A 59 13.70 3.20 -7.98
C ALA A 59 14.24 2.06 -7.09
N ARG A 60 14.43 0.84 -7.63
CA ARG A 60 14.82 -0.38 -6.88
C ARG A 60 13.94 -0.68 -5.66
N ARG A 61 12.71 -0.16 -5.68
CA ARG A 61 11.74 -0.18 -4.60
C ARG A 61 10.34 0.00 -5.17
N ILE A 62 9.37 -0.71 -4.58
CA ILE A 62 7.94 -0.53 -4.86
C ILE A 62 7.27 -0.09 -3.55
N PRO A 63 6.54 1.04 -3.53
CA PRO A 63 5.80 1.47 -2.34
C PRO A 63 4.76 0.43 -1.93
N ILE A 64 4.68 0.13 -0.63
CA ILE A 64 3.69 -0.81 -0.08
C ILE A 64 2.58 -0.02 0.61
N ILE A 65 1.39 -0.02 0.02
CA ILE A 65 0.19 0.57 0.64
C ILE A 65 -0.57 -0.54 1.36
N VAL A 66 -0.80 -0.38 2.66
CA VAL A 66 -1.54 -1.37 3.46
C VAL A 66 -3.01 -0.97 3.53
N GLY A 67 -3.88 -1.86 3.06
CA GLY A 67 -5.33 -1.69 3.13
C GLY A 67 -5.96 -2.27 4.41
N GLY A 68 -7.07 -1.68 4.85
CA GLY A 68 -7.99 -2.28 5.84
C GLY A 68 -8.35 -1.38 7.03
N ASP A 69 -9.56 -1.55 7.55
CA ASP A 69 -10.22 -0.74 8.59
C ASP A 69 -10.08 -1.32 10.01
N THR A 70 -9.04 -2.10 10.27
CA THR A 70 -8.79 -2.70 11.59
C THR A 70 -7.53 -2.15 12.24
N LYS A 71 -7.47 -2.15 13.57
CA LYS A 71 -6.24 -1.80 14.32
C LYS A 71 -5.05 -2.67 13.88
N ALA A 72 -5.29 -3.93 13.53
CA ALA A 72 -4.24 -4.82 13.03
C ALA A 72 -3.67 -4.36 11.68
N ALA A 73 -4.52 -3.87 10.77
CA ALA A 73 -4.11 -3.28 9.51
C ALA A 73 -3.37 -1.94 9.73
N ALA A 74 -3.90 -1.07 10.59
CA ALA A 74 -3.26 0.19 10.97
C ALA A 74 -1.84 -0.03 11.53
N ARG A 75 -1.69 -0.95 12.50
CA ARG A 75 -0.36 -1.32 13.03
C ARG A 75 0.57 -1.87 11.96
N ARG A 76 0.05 -2.64 10.99
CA ARG A 76 0.86 -3.16 9.87
C ARG A 76 1.32 -2.03 8.96
N ALA A 77 0.45 -1.07 8.67
CA ALA A 77 0.79 0.13 7.91
C ALA A 77 1.89 0.93 8.61
N GLY A 78 1.76 1.18 9.92
CA GLY A 78 2.76 1.89 10.72
C GLY A 78 4.14 1.22 10.66
N ARG A 79 4.19 -0.09 10.91
CA ARG A 79 5.48 -0.82 10.94
C ARG A 79 6.15 -1.00 9.58
N LEU A 80 5.38 -1.19 8.50
CA LEU A 80 5.91 -1.70 7.23
C LEU A 80 5.48 -0.92 5.98
N GLY A 81 4.40 -0.15 6.05
CA GLY A 81 3.79 0.50 4.90
C GLY A 81 4.44 1.84 4.56
N ASP A 82 4.42 2.16 3.28
CA ASP A 82 4.64 3.51 2.72
C ASP A 82 3.36 4.31 2.66
N GLY A 83 2.22 3.63 2.76
CA GLY A 83 0.93 4.27 2.84
C GLY A 83 -0.08 3.42 3.59
N TYR A 84 -1.16 4.08 4.01
CA TYR A 84 -2.28 3.45 4.68
C TYR A 84 -3.59 3.81 3.97
N PHE A 85 -4.40 2.79 3.68
CA PHE A 85 -5.73 2.95 3.09
C PHE A 85 -6.80 2.17 3.87
N PRO A 86 -7.54 2.80 4.80
CA PRO A 86 -8.55 2.10 5.59
C PRO A 86 -9.77 1.62 4.78
N ALA A 87 -9.98 2.11 3.56
CA ALA A 87 -11.10 1.80 2.66
C ALA A 87 -12.51 2.21 3.14
N ARG A 88 -12.75 2.31 4.44
CA ARG A 88 -13.88 3.01 5.07
C ARG A 88 -13.42 4.37 5.60
N PRO A 89 -14.33 5.28 6.02
CA PRO A 89 -13.92 6.54 6.65
C PRO A 89 -12.92 6.23 7.75
N ALA A 90 -11.71 6.75 7.62
CA ALA A 90 -10.67 6.52 8.61
C ALA A 90 -11.13 7.16 9.92
N SER A 91 -11.34 6.36 10.96
CA SER A 91 -11.45 6.95 12.29
C SER A 91 -10.10 7.53 12.68
N ALA A 92 -10.11 8.65 13.40
CA ALA A 92 -8.89 9.23 13.97
C ALA A 92 -8.09 8.17 14.76
N GLU A 93 -8.80 7.26 15.44
CA GLU A 93 -8.21 6.14 16.17
C GLU A 93 -7.34 5.22 15.30
N LEU A 94 -7.75 4.90 14.07
CA LEU A 94 -6.95 4.05 13.17
C LEU A 94 -5.70 4.78 12.68
N VAL A 95 -5.81 6.08 12.41
CA VAL A 95 -4.66 6.90 12.01
C VAL A 95 -3.67 7.01 13.16
N ASP A 96 -4.13 7.25 14.38
CA ASP A 96 -3.28 7.33 15.56
C ASP A 96 -2.62 5.99 15.88
N GLU A 97 -3.34 4.88 15.72
CA GLU A 97 -2.78 3.55 15.87
C GLU A 97 -1.67 3.26 14.85
N MET A 98 -1.84 3.72 13.61
CA MET A 98 -0.82 3.64 12.57
C MET A 98 0.42 4.48 12.94
N ARG A 99 0.22 5.72 13.40
CA ARG A 99 1.30 6.62 13.84
C ARG A 99 2.10 6.04 15.01
N ARG A 100 1.41 5.58 16.07
CA ARG A 100 2.05 4.92 17.22
C ARG A 100 2.86 3.69 16.81
N ALA A 101 2.34 2.90 15.88
CA ALA A 101 3.04 1.71 15.40
C ALA A 101 4.27 2.05 14.52
N ALA A 102 4.26 3.19 13.83
CA ALA A 102 5.42 3.69 13.10
C ALA A 102 6.52 4.15 14.07
N GLU A 103 6.16 4.96 15.07
CA GLU A 103 7.08 5.42 16.12
C GLU A 103 7.70 4.26 16.88
N ALA A 104 6.88 3.29 17.32
CA ALA A 104 7.36 2.09 18.00
C ALA A 104 8.29 1.22 17.14
N ALA A 105 8.23 1.36 15.81
CA ALA A 105 9.13 0.70 14.86
C ALA A 105 10.35 1.57 14.48
N GLY A 106 10.51 2.75 15.11
CA GLY A 106 11.60 3.69 14.80
C GLY A 106 11.46 4.40 13.45
N ARG A 107 10.23 4.51 12.93
CA ARG A 107 9.92 5.18 11.66
C ARG A 107 9.25 6.53 11.92
N ASN A 108 9.46 7.48 11.02
CA ASN A 108 8.72 8.73 11.02
C ASN A 108 7.28 8.49 10.51
N PRO A 109 6.24 8.78 11.30
CA PRO A 109 4.86 8.62 10.85
C PRO A 109 4.50 9.49 9.64
N ALA A 110 5.18 10.63 9.45
CA ALA A 110 4.93 11.52 8.32
C ALA A 110 5.39 10.94 6.97
N ASP A 111 6.23 9.89 6.99
CA ASP A 111 6.65 9.18 5.77
C ASP A 111 5.58 8.20 5.26
N ILE A 112 4.43 8.10 5.94
CA ILE A 112 3.34 7.18 5.60
C ILE A 112 2.20 7.97 4.96
N GLU A 113 2.03 7.83 3.65
CA GLU A 113 0.97 8.51 2.90
C GLU A 113 -0.42 7.99 3.29
N LEU A 114 -1.30 8.90 3.70
CA LEU A 114 -2.71 8.58 3.92
C LEU A 114 -3.49 8.65 2.60
N THR A 115 -4.09 7.53 2.23
CA THR A 115 -5.10 7.48 1.17
C THR A 115 -6.48 7.27 1.80
N LEU A 116 -7.44 8.15 1.53
CA LEU A 116 -8.81 8.05 2.05
C LEU A 116 -9.82 7.85 0.92
N ALA A 117 -11.03 7.42 1.27
CA ALA A 117 -12.14 7.46 0.34
C ALA A 117 -12.45 8.91 -0.04
N ALA A 118 -12.76 9.15 -1.32
CA ALA A 118 -13.22 10.46 -1.76
C ALA A 118 -14.53 10.81 -1.03
N PRO A 119 -14.63 12.01 -0.42
CA PRO A 119 -15.89 12.47 0.14
C PRO A 119 -16.91 12.69 -0.97
N ALA A 120 -18.20 12.66 -0.60
CA ALA A 120 -19.27 12.99 -1.54
C ALA A 120 -19.15 14.43 -2.06
N GLU A 121 -18.83 15.35 -1.14
CA GLU A 121 -18.72 16.78 -1.43
C GLU A 121 -17.29 17.18 -1.80
N PRO A 122 -17.07 17.74 -3.01
CA PRO A 122 -15.82 18.36 -3.44
C PRO A 122 -15.08 19.21 -2.42
N ALA A 123 -15.81 20.09 -1.71
CA ALA A 123 -15.21 21.04 -0.77
C ALA A 123 -14.51 20.35 0.42
N GLU A 124 -14.92 19.13 0.78
CA GLU A 124 -14.28 18.38 1.85
C GLU A 124 -12.89 17.85 1.44
N ILE A 125 -12.58 17.74 0.14
CA ILE A 125 -11.26 17.29 -0.33
C ILE A 125 -10.17 18.29 0.12
N GLU A 126 -10.43 19.59 0.03
CA GLU A 126 -9.47 20.63 0.46
C GLU A 126 -9.20 20.57 1.96
N LYS A 127 -10.22 20.24 2.75
CA LYS A 127 -10.10 20.06 4.19
C LYS A 127 -9.27 18.82 4.52
N LEU A 128 -9.48 17.71 3.81
CA LEU A 128 -8.65 16.51 3.94
C LEU A 128 -7.19 16.79 3.57
N ALA A 129 -6.94 17.56 2.51
CA ALA A 129 -5.59 17.97 2.12
C ALA A 129 -4.89 18.75 3.25
N ARG A 130 -5.59 19.72 3.88
CA ARG A 130 -5.09 20.47 5.05
C ARG A 130 -4.82 19.58 6.27
N GLN A 131 -5.46 18.41 6.35
CA GLN A 131 -5.23 17.42 7.41
C GLN A 131 -4.09 16.44 7.09
N GLY A 132 -3.37 16.65 5.98
CA GLY A 132 -2.23 15.81 5.57
C GLY A 132 -2.63 14.54 4.82
N VAL A 133 -3.84 14.46 4.30
CA VAL A 133 -4.25 13.35 3.42
C VAL A 133 -3.59 13.53 2.06
N ALA A 134 -2.71 12.60 1.70
CA ALA A 134 -1.93 12.66 0.48
C ALA A 134 -2.76 12.27 -0.77
N ARG A 135 -3.79 11.44 -0.60
CA ARG A 135 -4.59 10.93 -1.71
C ARG A 135 -6.04 10.69 -1.31
N VAL A 136 -6.95 10.98 -2.24
CA VAL A 136 -8.34 10.51 -2.16
C VAL A 136 -8.61 9.53 -3.29
N SER A 137 -9.40 8.50 -3.01
CA SER A 137 -9.73 7.44 -3.95
C SER A 137 -11.24 7.21 -4.00
N SER A 138 -11.81 7.15 -5.19
CA SER A 138 -13.22 6.81 -5.42
C SER A 138 -13.49 5.30 -5.33
N ALA A 139 -12.75 4.57 -4.48
CA ALA A 139 -12.75 3.10 -4.45
C ALA A 139 -14.13 2.47 -4.15
N ALA A 140 -15.10 3.24 -3.64
CA ALA A 140 -16.47 2.81 -3.40
C ALA A 140 -17.41 2.99 -4.63
N GLY A 141 -16.88 3.40 -5.78
CA GLY A 141 -17.64 3.78 -6.96
C GLY A 141 -17.44 5.26 -7.30
N LEU A 142 -17.89 5.64 -8.49
CA LEU A 142 -17.87 7.05 -8.88
C LEU A 142 -18.81 7.85 -7.95
N PRO A 143 -18.50 9.13 -7.68
CA PRO A 143 -19.39 10.00 -6.91
C PRO A 143 -20.81 9.97 -7.46
N ALA A 144 -21.84 10.12 -6.62
CA ALA A 144 -23.25 9.99 -7.01
C ALA A 144 -23.68 10.95 -8.14
N GLN A 145 -22.96 12.06 -8.30
CA GLN A 145 -23.12 13.04 -9.38
C GLN A 145 -22.63 12.54 -10.75
N VAL A 146 -21.87 11.45 -10.80
CA VAL A 146 -21.35 10.87 -12.04
C VAL A 146 -22.30 9.76 -12.50
N ARG A 147 -23.13 10.06 -13.49
CA ARG A 147 -24.16 9.15 -14.01
C ARG A 147 -23.89 8.71 -15.45
N THR A 148 -23.09 9.49 -16.17
CA THR A 148 -22.74 9.27 -17.56
C THR A 148 -21.22 9.33 -17.78
N PRO A 149 -20.69 8.76 -18.88
CA PRO A 149 -19.29 8.93 -19.26
C PRO A 149 -18.86 10.42 -19.37
N GLU A 150 -19.76 11.29 -19.84
CA GLU A 150 -19.54 12.73 -19.93
C GLU A 150 -19.36 13.37 -18.55
N ASP A 151 -20.07 12.89 -17.53
CA ASP A 151 -19.92 13.36 -16.15
C ASP A 151 -18.54 12.98 -15.58
N VAL A 152 -17.94 11.87 -16.01
CA VAL A 152 -16.55 11.52 -15.64
C VAL A 152 -15.58 12.56 -16.20
N LEU A 153 -15.75 12.95 -17.47
CA LEU A 153 -14.90 13.95 -18.11
C LEU A 153 -15.08 15.32 -17.47
N ARG A 154 -16.33 15.71 -17.15
CA ARG A 154 -16.63 16.96 -16.44
C ARG A 154 -16.00 16.95 -15.05
N TYR A 155 -16.18 15.88 -14.29
CA TYR A 155 -15.55 15.70 -12.98
C TYR A 155 -14.03 15.80 -13.08
N GLY A 156 -13.40 15.15 -14.07
CA GLY A 156 -11.96 15.27 -14.30
C GLY A 156 -11.50 16.72 -14.54
N LYS A 157 -12.21 17.47 -15.38
CA LYS A 157 -11.86 18.87 -15.69
C LYS A 157 -12.10 19.83 -14.53
N GLU A 158 -13.22 19.69 -13.84
CA GLU A 158 -13.64 20.66 -12.82
C GLU A 158 -13.04 20.36 -11.45
N MET A 159 -12.77 19.08 -11.14
CA MET A 159 -12.27 18.65 -9.83
C MET A 159 -10.79 18.30 -9.84
N ILE A 160 -10.37 17.36 -10.69
CA ILE A 160 -8.97 16.89 -10.67
C ILE A 160 -8.01 18.02 -11.03
N ALA A 161 -8.39 18.91 -11.94
CA ALA A 161 -7.56 20.06 -12.32
C ALA A 161 -7.30 21.05 -11.17
N ARG A 162 -8.14 21.07 -10.12
CA ARG A 162 -7.93 21.95 -8.95
C ARG A 162 -6.85 21.47 -7.99
N PHE A 163 -6.46 20.20 -8.09
CA PHE A 163 -5.52 19.54 -7.18
C PHE A 163 -4.27 18.99 -7.91
N ARG A 164 -4.02 19.47 -9.13
CA ARG A 164 -2.86 19.11 -9.95
C ARG A 164 -1.70 20.07 -9.76
#